data_AF-A0A9P4UT13-F1
#
_entry.id   AF-A0A9P4UT13-F1
#
_cell.length_a   1.000
_cell.length_b   1.000
_cell.length_c   1.000
_cell.angle_alpha   90.00
_cell.angle_beta   90.00
_cell.angle_gamma   90.00
#
_symmetry.space_group_name_H-M   'P 1'
#
loop_
_entity.id
_entity.type
_entity.pdbx_description
1 polymer ?
#
loop_
_entity_poly.entity_id
_entity_poly.type
_entity_poly.pdbx_seq_one_letter_code
_entity_poly.pdbx_strand_id
1 'polypeptide(L)'
;SNSGIQKLSNGDSIIPASTRPDGTVRKEIRVRPGYKPPEDVEVYKSRTAENWRSRGKGGVPGAEALSTDKETASKAAAKNAKRREARKKTSDTERQEEGKPVKITQQSSEEAKPVDIQPVDPEAEKTKEARKLAKKLRQARELKDKKESGDNLLPEQFAKVIKINELIRQLDNLGFDAEGEKKSEAD
;
A
#
# COMPACT_ATOMS: atom_id res chain seq x y z
N SER A 1 -6.91 -19.91 11.76
CA SER A 1 -5.47 -19.85 11.46
C SER A 1 -5.30 -20.03 9.97
N ASN A 2 -4.64 -19.10 9.31
CA ASN A 2 -4.31 -19.20 7.89
C ASN A 2 -3.17 -20.22 7.66
N SER A 3 -2.34 -20.44 8.68
CA SER A 3 -1.16 -21.30 8.63
C SER A 3 -1.40 -22.82 8.70
N GLY A 4 -2.66 -23.26 8.79
CA GLY A 4 -2.99 -24.68 8.97
C GLY A 4 -2.62 -25.26 10.35
N ILE A 5 -2.13 -24.46 11.29
CA ILE A 5 -1.84 -24.89 12.67
C ILE A 5 -3.15 -25.00 13.46
N GLN A 6 -3.35 -26.14 14.11
CA GLN A 6 -4.46 -26.42 15.00
C GLN A 6 -4.02 -26.35 16.46
N LYS A 7 -4.88 -25.79 17.33
CA LYS A 7 -4.67 -25.77 18.79
C LYS A 7 -5.49 -26.89 19.41
N LEU A 8 -4.85 -27.78 20.16
CA LEU A 8 -5.52 -28.82 20.92
C LEU A 8 -6.15 -28.24 22.19
N SER A 9 -7.11 -28.98 22.77
CA SER A 9 -7.69 -28.69 24.09
C SER A 9 -6.64 -28.59 25.20
N ASN A 10 -5.52 -29.29 25.05
CA ASN A 10 -4.42 -29.33 26.01
C ASN A 10 -3.53 -28.06 25.96
N GLY A 11 -3.83 -27.12 25.06
CA GLY A 11 -3.05 -25.88 24.86
C GLY A 11 -1.88 -26.02 23.88
N ASP A 12 -1.52 -27.25 23.49
CA ASP A 12 -0.51 -27.51 22.47
C ASP A 12 -0.96 -27.08 21.08
N SER A 13 0.00 -26.66 20.24
CA SER A 13 -0.23 -26.29 18.84
C SER A 13 0.43 -27.31 17.93
N ILE A 14 -0.30 -27.77 16.91
CA ILE A 14 0.08 -28.90 16.06
C ILE A 14 -0.16 -28.60 14.58
N ILE A 15 0.69 -29.15 13.71
CA ILE A 15 0.38 -29.33 12.29
C ILE A 15 -0.16 -30.75 12.12
N PRO A 16 -1.43 -30.92 11.70
CA PRO A 16 -2.07 -32.24 11.62
C PRO A 16 -1.38 -33.14 10.59
N ALA A 17 -1.51 -34.45 10.78
CA ALA A 17 -1.07 -35.43 9.80
C ALA A 17 -1.77 -35.21 8.44
N SER A 18 -1.06 -35.43 7.34
CA SER A 18 -1.57 -35.24 5.99
C SER A 18 -1.18 -36.39 5.07
N THR A 19 -2.02 -36.69 4.08
CA THR A 19 -1.76 -37.75 3.10
C THR A 19 -1.03 -37.18 1.90
N ARG A 20 0.04 -37.84 1.45
CA ARG A 20 0.76 -37.52 0.22
C ARG A 20 -0.06 -37.98 -1.00
N PRO A 21 0.22 -37.47 -2.21
CA PRO A 21 -0.43 -37.93 -3.43
C PRO A 21 -0.24 -39.43 -3.71
N ASP A 22 0.85 -40.03 -3.22
CA ASP A 22 1.13 -41.47 -3.31
C ASP A 22 0.37 -42.32 -2.27
N GLY A 23 -0.46 -41.70 -1.42
CA GLY A 23 -1.23 -42.36 -0.36
C GLY A 23 -0.49 -42.53 0.97
N THR A 24 0.82 -42.27 1.03
CA THR A 24 1.58 -42.37 2.28
C THR A 24 1.27 -41.21 3.24
N VAL A 25 1.33 -41.44 4.54
CA VAL A 25 0.99 -40.41 5.54
C VAL A 25 2.23 -39.64 6.00
N ARG A 26 2.11 -38.31 6.12
CA ARG A 26 3.04 -37.42 6.82
C ARG A 26 2.63 -37.38 8.28
N LYS A 27 3.58 -37.65 9.17
CA LYS A 27 3.34 -37.58 10.61
C LYS A 27 2.98 -36.16 11.04
N GLU A 28 2.21 -36.11 12.11
CA GLU A 28 1.88 -34.89 12.84
C GLU A 28 3.15 -34.23 13.42
N ILE A 29 3.19 -32.90 13.43
CA ILE A 29 4.34 -32.11 13.90
C ILE A 29 3.92 -31.15 15.01
N ARG A 30 4.59 -31.22 16.16
CA ARG A 30 4.39 -30.28 17.28
C ARG A 30 5.04 -28.93 17.00
N VAL A 31 4.30 -27.86 17.26
CA VAL A 31 4.75 -26.47 17.14
C VAL A 31 5.18 -25.97 18.52
N ARG A 32 6.22 -25.13 18.56
CA ARG A 32 6.70 -24.51 19.80
C ARG A 32 5.59 -23.65 20.45
N PRO A 33 5.36 -23.74 21.78
CA PRO A 33 4.37 -22.91 22.45
C PRO A 33 4.66 -21.42 22.23
N GLY A 34 3.63 -20.66 21.87
CA GLY A 34 3.71 -19.22 21.59
C GLY A 34 4.21 -18.84 20.19
N TYR A 35 4.68 -19.77 19.37
CA TYR A 35 5.05 -19.47 17.98
C TYR A 35 3.81 -19.14 17.15
N LYS A 36 3.84 -17.98 16.49
CA LYS A 36 2.86 -17.59 15.47
C LYS A 36 3.58 -17.39 14.15
N PRO A 37 3.20 -18.13 13.09
CA PRO A 37 3.76 -17.91 11.76
C PRO A 37 3.32 -16.53 11.23
N PRO A 38 4.10 -15.92 10.31
CA PRO A 38 3.85 -14.58 9.80
C PRO A 38 2.45 -14.41 9.18
N GLU A 39 1.92 -15.46 8.55
CA GLU A 39 0.55 -15.51 8.02
C GLU A 39 -0.54 -15.26 9.08
N ASP A 40 -0.28 -15.64 10.33
CA ASP A 40 -1.19 -15.45 11.46
C ASP A 40 -0.81 -14.23 12.32
N VAL A 41 0.25 -13.50 11.98
CA VAL A 41 0.62 -12.24 12.66
C VAL A 41 -0.24 -11.12 12.09
N GLU A 42 -1.08 -10.53 12.93
CA GLU A 42 -1.92 -9.41 12.54
C GLU A 42 -1.05 -8.20 12.18
N VAL A 43 -1.01 -7.89 10.89
CA VAL A 43 -0.41 -6.64 10.41
C VAL A 43 -1.27 -5.49 10.91
N TYR A 44 -0.64 -4.53 11.58
CA TYR A 44 -1.32 -3.35 12.11
C TYR A 44 -2.15 -2.67 11.02
N LYS A 45 -3.43 -2.46 11.31
CA LYS A 45 -4.38 -1.73 10.47
C LYS A 45 -4.91 -0.58 11.31
N SER A 46 -4.87 0.63 10.75
CA SER A 46 -5.45 1.79 11.44
C SER A 46 -6.95 1.58 11.64
N ARG A 47 -7.48 2.13 12.73
CA ARG A 47 -8.92 2.08 13.03
C ARG A 47 -9.78 2.64 11.90
N THR A 48 -9.30 3.69 11.23
CA THR A 48 -9.96 4.29 10.07
C THR A 48 -10.01 3.34 8.87
N ALA A 49 -8.92 2.61 8.58
CA ALA A 49 -8.88 1.64 7.49
C ALA A 49 -9.75 0.41 7.79
N GLU A 50 -9.83 -0.02 9.05
CA GLU A 50 -10.74 -1.09 9.48
C GLU A 50 -12.21 -0.67 9.32
N ASN A 51 -12.57 0.53 9.79
CA ASN A 51 -13.92 1.10 9.64
C ASN A 51 -14.32 1.29 8.17
N TRP A 52 -13.37 1.62 7.28
CA TRP A 52 -13.63 1.73 5.85
C TRP A 52 -13.92 0.36 5.22
N ARG A 53 -13.15 -0.67 5.57
CA ARG A 53 -13.37 -2.04 5.06
C ARG A 53 -14.66 -2.66 5.59
N SER A 54 -15.04 -2.35 6.83
CA SER A 54 -16.30 -2.82 7.41
C SER A 54 -17.51 -1.98 7.01
N ARG A 55 -17.31 -0.84 6.34
CA ARG A 55 -18.37 0.05 5.86
C ARG A 55 -19.23 -0.68 4.82
N GLY A 56 -20.41 -1.13 5.25
CA GLY A 56 -21.35 -1.89 4.42
C GLY A 56 -21.33 -3.41 4.65
N LYS A 57 -20.44 -3.94 5.49
CA LYS A 57 -20.36 -5.38 5.85
C LYS A 57 -21.15 -5.75 7.11
N GLY A 58 -22.13 -4.94 7.46
CA GLY A 58 -23.11 -5.20 8.51
C GLY A 58 -24.32 -4.34 8.21
N GLY A 59 -25.52 -4.93 8.29
CA GLY A 59 -26.75 -4.16 8.30
C GLY A 59 -26.75 -3.14 9.44
N VAL A 60 -27.75 -2.26 9.48
CA VAL A 60 -27.93 -1.38 10.63
C VAL A 60 -27.93 -2.23 11.91
N PRO A 61 -27.06 -1.92 12.91
CA PRO A 61 -27.01 -2.69 14.15
C PRO A 61 -28.42 -2.83 14.75
N GLY A 62 -28.87 -4.09 14.94
CA GLY A 62 -30.22 -4.41 15.41
C GLY A 62 -31.23 -4.84 14.34
N ALA A 63 -30.89 -4.82 13.05
CA ALA A 63 -31.73 -5.36 11.96
C ALA A 63 -31.24 -6.73 11.46
N GLU A 64 -30.90 -7.64 12.37
CA GLU A 64 -30.72 -9.04 11.97
C GLU A 64 -32.08 -9.63 11.59
N ALA A 65 -32.31 -9.74 10.28
CA ALA A 65 -33.48 -10.43 9.77
C ALA A 65 -33.35 -11.92 10.14
N LEU A 66 -34.25 -12.42 10.98
CA LEU A 66 -34.49 -13.84 11.18
C LEU A 66 -34.60 -14.47 9.78
N SER A 67 -33.63 -15.31 9.42
CA SER A 67 -33.57 -15.90 8.10
C SER A 67 -34.72 -16.89 7.95
N THR A 68 -35.81 -16.45 7.32
CA THR A 68 -36.77 -17.34 6.68
C THR A 68 -36.46 -17.34 5.20
N ASP A 69 -36.00 -18.48 4.69
CA ASP A 69 -36.02 -18.80 3.27
C ASP A 69 -37.37 -18.43 2.66
N LYS A 70 -37.39 -17.40 1.81
CA LYS A 70 -38.30 -17.37 0.67
C LYS A 70 -37.86 -16.32 -0.34
N GLU A 71 -37.44 -16.83 -1.49
CA GLU A 71 -37.54 -16.17 -2.77
C GLU A 71 -38.82 -15.33 -2.85
N THR A 72 -38.69 -14.03 -2.99
CA THR A 72 -39.55 -13.23 -3.88
C THR A 72 -38.86 -11.90 -4.10
N ALA A 73 -38.03 -11.82 -5.14
CA ALA A 73 -37.74 -10.52 -5.74
C ALA A 73 -39.08 -9.90 -6.12
N SER A 74 -39.51 -8.91 -5.33
CA SER A 74 -40.83 -8.31 -5.48
C SER A 74 -40.95 -7.72 -6.90
N LYS A 75 -42.16 -7.76 -7.47
CA LYS A 75 -42.45 -7.23 -8.83
C LYS A 75 -41.97 -5.78 -9.05
N ALA A 76 -41.74 -5.03 -7.97
CA ALA A 76 -41.15 -3.69 -7.98
C ALA A 76 -39.65 -3.67 -8.35
N ALA A 77 -38.87 -4.68 -7.95
CA ALA A 77 -37.45 -4.79 -8.29
C ALA A 77 -37.25 -5.01 -9.80
N ALA A 78 -38.08 -5.87 -10.43
CA ALA A 78 -38.05 -6.11 -11.87
C ALA A 78 -38.43 -4.86 -12.69
N LYS A 79 -39.39 -4.04 -12.20
CA LYS A 79 -39.80 -2.80 -12.87
C LYS A 79 -38.71 -1.73 -12.81
N ASN A 80 -37.98 -1.64 -11.69
CA ASN A 80 -36.84 -0.72 -11.54
C ASN A 80 -35.60 -1.14 -12.34
N ALA A 81 -35.36 -2.44 -12.51
CA ALA A 81 -34.31 -2.96 -13.39
C ALA A 81 -34.56 -2.55 -14.86
N LYS A 82 -35.80 -2.73 -15.35
CA LYS A 82 -36.19 -2.35 -16.72
C LYS A 82 -36.08 -0.84 -16.99
N ARG A 83 -36.37 0.00 -15.98
CA ARG A 83 -36.21 1.47 -16.08
C ARG A 83 -34.74 1.90 -16.09
N ARG A 84 -33.86 1.21 -15.36
CA ARG A 84 -32.41 1.46 -15.37
C ARG A 84 -31.76 1.03 -16.68
N GLU A 85 -32.18 -0.08 -17.27
CA GLU A 85 -31.68 -0.53 -18.58
C GLU A 85 -32.13 0.38 -19.72
N ALA A 86 -33.37 0.87 -19.70
CA ALA A 86 -33.84 1.85 -20.68
C ALA A 86 -33.04 3.17 -20.62
N ARG A 87 -32.73 3.68 -19.42
CA ARG A 87 -31.88 4.87 -19.25
C ARG A 87 -30.43 4.64 -19.68
N LYS A 88 -29.90 3.43 -19.51
CA LYS A 88 -28.55 3.09 -19.98
C LYS A 88 -28.48 3.00 -21.50
N LYS A 89 -29.51 2.46 -22.15
CA LYS A 89 -29.58 2.41 -23.62
C LYS A 89 -29.70 3.80 -24.25
N THR A 90 -30.47 4.72 -23.66
CA THR A 90 -30.55 6.11 -24.16
C THR A 90 -29.25 6.88 -23.93
N SER A 91 -28.54 6.65 -22.82
CA SER A 91 -27.24 7.29 -22.57
C SER A 91 -26.10 6.76 -23.45
N ASP A 92 -26.28 5.59 -24.08
CA ASP A 92 -25.29 5.01 -25.01
C ASP A 92 -25.49 5.51 -26.44
N THR A 93 -26.72 5.93 -26.82
CA THR A 93 -27.00 6.50 -28.14
C THR A 93 -26.56 7.97 -28.25
N GLU A 94 -26.50 8.71 -27.14
CA GLU A 94 -25.97 10.08 -27.09
C GLU A 94 -24.43 10.16 -26.97
N ARG A 95 -23.73 9.02 -26.86
CA ARG A 95 -22.25 8.98 -26.71
C ARG A 95 -21.51 8.46 -27.95
N GLN A 96 -22.20 8.38 -29.09
CA GLN A 96 -21.61 8.00 -30.38
C GLN A 96 -21.46 9.17 -31.37
N GLU A 97 -21.16 10.38 -30.89
CA GLU A 97 -20.45 11.39 -31.68
C GLU A 97 -19.39 12.03 -30.79
N GLU A 98 -18.25 11.35 -30.65
CA GLU A 98 -16.90 11.90 -30.75
C GLU A 98 -15.91 10.84 -30.27
N GLY A 99 -15.05 10.45 -31.20
CA GLY A 99 -14.18 9.31 -31.05
C GLY A 99 -12.88 9.62 -30.32
N LYS A 100 -12.42 8.56 -29.66
CA LYS A 100 -11.04 8.03 -29.71
C LYS A 100 -9.99 8.59 -28.70
N PRO A 101 -9.01 7.75 -28.25
CA PRO A 101 -9.19 7.03 -26.97
C PRO A 101 -7.88 6.80 -26.14
N VAL A 102 -8.02 6.12 -24.97
CA VAL A 102 -7.00 5.24 -24.31
C VAL A 102 -5.80 5.95 -23.62
N LYS A 103 -5.28 5.62 -22.42
CA LYS A 103 -5.37 4.48 -21.47
C LYS A 103 -5.07 5.01 -20.06
N ILE A 104 -5.93 4.69 -19.09
CA ILE A 104 -5.56 4.66 -17.67
C ILE A 104 -5.28 3.20 -17.36
N THR A 105 -4.02 2.86 -17.13
CA THR A 105 -3.61 1.52 -16.71
C THR A 105 -3.70 1.45 -15.19
N GLN A 106 -4.78 0.86 -14.68
CA GLN A 106 -4.79 0.16 -13.41
C GLN A 106 -4.32 -1.27 -13.64
N GLN A 107 -3.43 -1.79 -12.79
CA GLN A 107 -3.33 -3.20 -12.36
C GLN A 107 -2.23 -3.23 -11.29
N SER A 108 -2.60 -3.35 -10.02
CA SER A 108 -2.84 -4.60 -9.28
C SER A 108 -1.56 -5.40 -9.06
N SER A 109 -1.24 -5.52 -7.78
CA SER A 109 -0.34 -6.48 -7.14
C SER A 109 -0.59 -7.92 -7.59
N GLU A 110 0.48 -8.66 -7.90
CA GLU A 110 0.58 -10.09 -7.60
C GLU A 110 2.05 -10.57 -7.62
N GLU A 111 2.26 -11.65 -6.87
CA GLU A 111 3.49 -12.28 -6.39
C GLU A 111 4.77 -12.31 -7.25
N ALA A 112 5.88 -12.08 -6.53
CA ALA A 112 7.05 -12.97 -6.41
C ALA A 112 7.41 -13.87 -7.62
N LYS A 113 8.28 -13.33 -8.47
CA LYS A 113 9.37 -14.10 -9.13
C LYS A 113 10.69 -13.33 -8.90
N PRO A 114 11.83 -14.01 -8.72
CA PRO A 114 13.10 -13.34 -8.46
C PRO A 114 13.53 -12.65 -9.76
N VAL A 115 13.30 -11.34 -9.85
CA VAL A 115 13.73 -10.54 -10.99
C VAL A 115 15.20 -10.20 -10.78
N ASP A 116 16.02 -11.02 -11.43
CA ASP A 116 17.23 -10.65 -12.15
C ASP A 116 17.85 -9.29 -11.79
N ILE A 117 19.04 -9.37 -11.18
CA ILE A 117 19.90 -8.25 -10.84
C ILE A 117 20.47 -7.70 -12.16
N GLN A 118 19.69 -6.87 -12.85
CA GLN A 118 20.24 -5.97 -13.86
C GLN A 118 21.09 -4.93 -13.12
N PRO A 119 22.32 -4.63 -13.58
CA PRO A 119 23.16 -3.65 -12.93
C PRO A 119 22.44 -2.31 -12.97
N VAL A 120 22.01 -1.82 -11.80
CA VAL A 120 21.50 -0.46 -11.67
C VAL A 120 22.65 0.45 -12.05
N ASP A 121 22.50 1.14 -13.17
CA ASP A 121 23.52 2.03 -13.69
C ASP A 121 23.95 2.99 -12.57
N PRO A 122 25.24 3.09 -12.23
CA PRO A 122 25.70 3.89 -11.10
C PRO A 122 25.33 5.37 -11.21
N GLU A 123 25.02 5.86 -12.41
CA GLU A 123 24.50 7.21 -12.64
C GLU A 123 23.05 7.40 -12.16
N ALA A 124 22.21 6.37 -12.26
CA ALA A 124 20.83 6.41 -11.79
C ALA A 124 20.75 6.41 -10.25
N GLU A 125 21.75 5.88 -9.56
CA GLU A 125 21.85 5.95 -8.10
C GLU A 125 22.30 7.34 -7.65
N LYS A 126 23.35 7.90 -8.27
CA LYS A 126 23.85 9.26 -7.98
C LYS A 126 22.78 10.34 -8.16
N THR A 127 21.96 10.26 -9.21
CA THR A 127 20.86 11.21 -9.43
C THR A 127 19.74 11.10 -8.39
N LYS A 128 19.41 9.89 -7.94
CA LYS A 128 18.43 9.67 -6.86
C LYS A 128 18.96 10.19 -5.52
N GLU A 129 20.24 9.96 -5.24
CA GLU A 129 20.91 10.48 -4.04
C GLU A 129 20.99 12.00 -4.05
N ALA A 130 21.35 12.60 -5.18
CA ALA A 130 21.33 14.05 -5.36
C ALA A 130 19.94 14.65 -5.10
N ARG A 131 18.88 14.06 -5.65
CA ARG A 131 17.49 14.49 -5.37
C ARG A 131 17.12 14.39 -3.89
N LYS A 132 17.61 13.35 -3.19
CA LYS A 132 17.38 13.19 -1.75
C LYS A 132 18.12 14.26 -0.94
N LEU A 133 19.36 14.57 -1.31
CA LEU A 133 20.16 15.60 -0.66
C LEU A 133 19.62 17.00 -0.92
N ALA A 134 19.21 17.31 -2.17
CA ALA A 134 18.58 18.58 -2.53
C ALA A 134 17.29 18.83 -1.72
N LYS A 135 16.46 17.80 -1.52
CA LYS A 135 15.26 17.91 -0.66
C LYS A 135 15.62 18.25 0.80
N LYS A 136 16.67 17.64 1.36
CA LYS A 136 17.15 17.96 2.71
C LYS A 136 17.68 19.38 2.78
N LEU A 137 18.39 19.83 1.75
CA LEU A 137 18.94 21.17 1.63
C LEU A 137 17.80 22.21 1.61
N ARG A 138 16.75 21.99 0.81
CA ARG A 138 15.55 22.84 0.78
C ARG A 138 14.86 22.92 2.14
N GLN A 139 14.66 21.79 2.82
CA GLN A 139 14.08 21.78 4.16
C GLN A 139 14.94 22.56 5.16
N ALA A 140 16.27 22.41 5.09
CA ALA A 140 17.19 23.11 5.97
C ALA A 140 17.23 24.62 5.70
N ARG A 141 17.13 25.06 4.43
CA ARG A 141 16.95 26.47 4.06
C ARG A 141 15.65 27.05 4.62
N GLU A 142 14.53 26.34 4.47
CA GLU A 142 13.24 26.78 5.03
C GLU A 142 13.30 26.93 6.56
N LEU A 143 14.01 26.03 7.25
CA LEU A 143 14.24 26.15 8.70
C LEU A 143 15.17 27.34 9.04
N LYS A 144 16.14 27.67 8.19
CA LYS A 144 16.97 28.87 8.34
C LYS A 144 16.13 30.14 8.18
N ASP A 145 15.26 30.19 7.18
CA ASP A 145 14.39 31.34 6.93
C ASP A 145 13.38 31.52 8.09
N LYS A 146 12.86 30.43 8.65
CA LYS A 146 12.03 30.44 9.87
C LYS A 146 12.78 30.95 11.09
N LYS A 147 14.06 30.56 11.26
CA LYS A 147 14.92 31.11 12.31
C LYS A 147 15.14 32.62 12.14
N GLU A 148 15.37 33.07 10.91
CA GLU A 148 15.59 34.50 10.60
C GLU A 148 14.32 35.34 10.77
N SER A 149 13.14 34.75 10.52
CA SER A 149 11.84 35.37 10.81
C SER A 149 11.45 35.36 12.29
N GLY A 150 12.34 34.86 13.18
CA GLY A 150 12.20 34.96 14.63
C GLY A 150 11.39 33.83 15.27
N ASP A 151 11.09 32.76 14.53
CA ASP A 151 10.38 31.60 15.05
C ASP A 151 11.31 30.73 15.93
N ASN A 152 10.78 30.22 17.04
CA ASN A 152 11.55 29.39 17.96
C ASN A 152 11.64 27.94 17.44
N LEU A 153 12.78 27.58 16.87
CA LEU A 153 13.06 26.23 16.38
C LEU A 153 13.48 25.27 17.50
N LEU A 154 13.17 23.98 17.33
CA LEU A 154 13.66 22.93 18.22
C LEU A 154 15.17 22.68 18.02
N PRO A 155 15.89 22.17 19.04
CA PRO A 155 17.32 21.81 18.92
C PRO A 155 17.64 20.88 17.74
N GLU A 156 16.75 19.91 17.47
CA GLU A 156 16.88 19.00 16.33
C GLU A 156 16.78 19.74 14.97
N GLN A 157 15.97 20.81 14.90
CA GLN A 157 15.83 21.62 13.69
C GLN A 157 17.04 22.51 13.47
N PHE A 158 17.66 23.05 14.53
CA PHE A 158 18.94 23.74 14.42
C PHE A 158 20.06 22.83 13.90
N ALA A 159 20.08 21.56 14.30
CA ALA A 159 21.02 20.59 13.75
C ALA A 159 20.86 20.41 12.22
N LYS A 160 19.64 20.52 11.68
CA LYS A 160 19.39 20.50 10.22
C LYS A 160 19.93 21.76 9.54
N VAL A 161 19.77 22.93 10.16
CA VAL A 161 20.31 24.20 9.65
C VAL A 161 21.84 24.21 9.66
N ILE A 162 22.49 23.67 10.69
CA ILE A 162 23.96 23.57 10.77
C ILE A 162 24.52 22.68 9.65
N LYS A 163 23.79 21.61 9.28
CA LYS A 163 24.17 20.67 8.22
C LYS A 163 24.04 21.21 6.79
N ILE A 164 23.57 22.44 6.58
CA ILE A 164 23.42 23.02 5.23
C ILE A 164 24.73 22.96 4.43
N ASN A 165 25.84 23.38 5.03
CA ASN A 165 27.15 23.40 4.35
C ASN A 165 27.67 21.99 4.05
N GLU A 166 27.34 21.01 4.91
CA GLU A 166 27.70 19.60 4.70
C GLU A 166 26.90 19.01 3.53
N LEU A 167 25.59 19.30 3.46
CA LEU A 167 24.72 18.84 2.38
C LEU A 167 25.12 19.44 1.02
N ILE A 168 25.57 20.70 0.99
CA ILE A 168 26.13 21.33 -0.22
C ILE A 168 27.38 20.59 -0.68
N ARG A 169 28.33 20.33 0.21
CA ARG A 169 29.55 19.56 -0.12
C ARG A 169 29.24 18.15 -0.62
N GLN A 170 28.24 17.49 -0.04
CA GLN A 170 27.80 16.16 -0.50
C GLN A 170 27.22 16.20 -1.92
N LEU A 171 26.46 17.24 -2.27
CA LEU A 171 25.95 17.46 -3.63
C LEU A 171 27.10 17.77 -4.61
N ASP A 172 28.02 18.65 -4.22
CA ASP A 172 29.19 18.99 -5.01
C ASP A 172 30.06 17.77 -5.31
N ASN A 173 30.30 16.90 -4.32
CA ASN A 173 31.03 15.64 -4.49
C ASN A 173 30.34 14.67 -5.45
N LEU A 174 29.02 14.73 -5.57
CA LEU A 174 28.24 13.93 -6.52
C LEU A 174 28.15 14.61 -7.90
N GLY A 175 28.68 15.82 -8.07
CA GLY A 175 28.62 16.60 -9.31
C GLY A 175 27.26 17.27 -9.55
N PHE A 176 26.49 17.52 -8.49
CA PHE A 176 25.21 18.21 -8.57
C PHE A 176 25.28 19.58 -7.89
N ASP A 177 24.48 20.52 -8.36
CA ASP A 177 24.36 21.85 -7.77
C ASP A 177 23.44 21.86 -6.54
N ALA A 178 23.26 23.05 -5.94
CA ALA A 178 22.44 23.19 -4.75
C ALA A 178 20.94 22.95 -4.97
N GLU A 179 20.49 22.88 -6.23
CA GLU A 179 19.11 22.56 -6.62
C GLU A 179 18.94 21.07 -7.01
N GLY A 180 20.04 20.32 -7.07
CA GLY A 180 20.06 18.90 -7.40
C GLY A 180 20.09 18.61 -8.90
N GLU A 181 20.47 19.59 -9.72
CA GLU A 181 20.74 19.46 -11.15
C GLU A 181 22.22 19.10 -11.38
N LYS A 182 22.51 18.35 -12.45
CA LYS A 182 23.88 17.94 -12.76
C LYS A 182 24.66 19.19 -13.14
N LYS A 183 25.75 19.49 -12.45
CA LYS A 183 26.63 20.60 -12.83
C LYS A 183 27.14 20.34 -14.24
N SER A 184 26.78 21.18 -15.19
CA SER A 184 27.44 21.25 -16.48
C SER A 184 28.87 21.73 -16.23
N GLU A 185 29.87 20.99 -16.72
CA GLU A 185 31.29 21.38 -16.69
C GLU A 185 31.47 22.68 -17.49
N ALA A 186 31.26 23.82 -16.84
CA ALA A 186 31.54 25.15 -17.35
C ALA A 186 31.70 26.10 -16.15
N ASP A 187 32.71 25.84 -15.31
CA ASP A 187 33.47 26.82 -14.51
C ASP A 187 34.60 26.12 -13.75
#